data_AF-A0A3Q0DZ56-F1
#
_entry.id   AF-A0A3Q0DZ56-F1
#
_cell.length_a   1.000
_cell.length_b   1.000
_cell.length_c   1.000
_cell.angle_alpha   90.00
_cell.angle_beta   90.00
_cell.angle_gamma   90.00
#
_symmetry.space_group_name_H-M   'P 1'
#
loop_
_entity.id
_entity.type
_entity.pdbx_description
1 polymer ?
#
loop_
_entity_poly.entity_id
_entity_poly.type
_entity_poly.pdbx_seq_one_letter_code
_entity_poly.pdbx_strand_id
1 'polypeptide(L)'
;MSPKLIWWQEMATERDLFGLEINLQGIVVVEKTQMSEQYFPALQKFTVLDLGMVLLPVTSQMEASCLIVQLVQEQSKEPSKNPFLKKKRALLPLESCLLRTVQQIPGVGKVKAPLLLQKFPSIQQLSNASIPELAQVVGQAVAQQIHTFFTWSG
;
A
#
# COMPACT_ATOMS: atom_id res chain seq x y z
N MET A 1 -36.17 23.60 36.40
CA MET A 1 -34.93 23.30 35.63
C MET A 1 -34.44 24.60 35.03
N SER A 2 -33.14 24.88 35.13
CA SER A 2 -32.60 26.22 34.83
C SER A 2 -32.37 26.38 33.32
N PRO A 3 -32.90 27.45 32.66
CA PRO A 3 -32.82 27.64 31.20
C PRO A 3 -31.39 27.61 30.63
N LYS A 4 -30.39 27.92 31.46
CA LYS A 4 -28.98 27.87 31.08
C LYS A 4 -28.51 26.46 30.72
N LEU A 5 -28.97 25.41 31.42
CA LEU A 5 -28.51 24.03 31.14
C LEU A 5 -29.00 23.51 29.79
N ILE A 6 -30.22 23.88 29.40
CA ILE A 6 -30.81 23.48 28.11
C ILE A 6 -30.04 24.16 26.97
N TRP A 7 -29.69 25.44 27.14
CA TRP A 7 -28.91 26.19 26.14
C TRP A 7 -27.50 25.63 25.94
N TRP A 8 -26.83 25.17 27.01
CA TRP A 8 -25.53 24.49 26.90
C TRP A 8 -25.63 23.13 26.21
N GLN A 9 -26.68 22.36 26.48
CA GLN A 9 -26.91 21.05 25.85
C GLN A 9 -27.20 21.20 24.35
N GLU A 10 -28.03 22.17 23.98
CA GLU A 10 -28.40 22.43 22.59
C GLU A 10 -27.20 22.95 21.78
N MET A 11 -26.39 23.85 22.35
CA MET A 11 -25.14 24.31 21.73
C MET A 11 -24.07 23.23 21.57
N ALA A 12 -23.99 22.26 22.49
CA ALA A 12 -23.05 21.15 22.37
C ALA A 12 -23.49 20.11 21.32
N THR A 13 -24.79 20.02 21.07
CA THR A 13 -25.39 19.12 20.07
C THR A 13 -25.39 19.75 18.67
N GLU A 14 -25.64 21.06 18.55
CA GLU A 14 -25.61 21.80 17.27
C GLU A 14 -24.19 22.02 16.72
N ARG A 15 -23.15 21.88 17.55
CA ARG A 15 -21.75 22.11 17.14
C ARG A 15 -20.92 20.87 16.86
N ASP A 16 -21.53 19.68 16.81
CA ASP A 16 -20.77 18.42 16.70
C ASP A 16 -19.60 18.33 17.70
N LEU A 17 -19.72 19.00 18.86
CA LEU A 17 -18.65 19.02 19.86
C LEU A 17 -18.52 17.66 20.59
N PHE A 18 -19.54 16.80 20.48
CA PHE A 18 -19.49 15.38 20.83
C PHE A 18 -19.09 14.47 19.66
N GLY A 19 -18.97 15.02 18.45
CA GLY A 19 -18.45 14.37 17.24
C GLY A 19 -16.94 14.50 17.08
N LEU A 20 -16.23 14.93 18.13
CA LEU A 20 -14.80 14.63 18.26
C LEU A 20 -14.69 13.12 18.49
N GLU A 21 -14.82 12.32 17.44
CA GLU A 21 -14.12 11.04 17.38
C GLU A 21 -12.66 11.36 17.69
N ILE A 22 -12.28 11.16 18.95
CA ILE A 22 -10.89 11.12 19.36
C ILE A 22 -10.29 9.91 18.65
N ASN A 23 -9.78 10.14 17.44
CA ASN A 23 -8.99 9.16 16.71
C ASN A 23 -7.65 9.03 17.43
N LEU A 24 -7.67 8.30 18.54
CA LEU A 24 -6.55 8.11 19.43
C LEU A 24 -5.73 6.93 18.93
N GLN A 25 -4.60 7.23 18.30
CA GLN A 25 -3.63 6.22 17.91
C GLN A 25 -2.69 5.93 19.09
N GLY A 26 -2.93 4.84 19.81
CA GLY A 26 -2.09 4.42 20.92
C GLY A 26 -0.89 3.58 20.49
N ILE A 27 0.28 3.85 21.09
CA ILE A 27 1.50 3.03 20.97
C ILE A 27 1.83 2.50 22.36
N VAL A 28 1.99 1.18 22.49
CA VAL A 28 2.37 0.52 23.73
C VAL A 28 3.88 0.32 23.75
N VAL A 29 4.56 0.85 24.76
CA VAL A 29 5.99 0.60 25.02
C VAL A 29 6.09 -0.32 26.23
N VAL A 30 6.80 -1.45 26.09
CA VAL A 30 6.91 -2.45 27.16
C VAL A 30 8.37 -2.81 27.44
N GLU A 31 8.73 -2.89 28.73
CA GLU A 31 10.04 -3.40 29.13
C GLU A 31 10.11 -4.93 28.98
N LYS A 32 10.91 -5.37 28.01
CA LYS A 32 11.24 -6.77 27.76
C LYS A 32 12.63 -7.08 28.32
N THR A 33 12.65 -7.60 29.53
CA THR A 33 13.85 -8.05 30.25
C THR A 33 13.86 -9.58 30.32
N GLN A 34 14.96 -10.18 30.80
CA GLN A 34 15.03 -11.64 31.01
C GLN A 34 13.89 -12.17 31.90
N MET A 35 13.39 -11.37 32.85
CA MET A 35 12.28 -11.77 33.72
C MET A 35 10.90 -11.65 33.05
N SER A 36 10.71 -10.65 32.18
CA SER A 36 9.42 -10.41 31.51
C SER A 36 9.28 -11.09 30.14
N GLU A 37 10.37 -11.66 29.60
CA GLU A 37 10.41 -12.25 28.26
C GLU A 37 9.38 -13.38 28.06
N GLN A 38 9.14 -14.20 29.08
CA GLN A 38 8.15 -15.29 29.02
C GLN A 38 6.71 -14.81 28.79
N TYR A 39 6.38 -13.57 29.19
CA TYR A 39 5.03 -13.00 29.03
C TYR A 39 4.86 -12.23 27.73
N PHE A 40 5.97 -11.87 27.07
CA PHE A 40 5.97 -11.03 25.88
C PHE A 40 5.16 -11.60 24.70
N PRO A 41 5.21 -12.92 24.37
CA PRO A 41 4.43 -13.45 23.25
C PRO A 41 2.91 -13.30 23.43
N ALA A 42 2.40 -13.51 24.64
CA ALA A 42 0.99 -13.34 24.94
C ALA A 42 0.56 -11.87 24.83
N LEU A 43 1.40 -10.96 25.36
CA LEU A 43 1.17 -9.52 25.26
C LEU A 43 1.22 -9.02 23.81
N GLN A 44 2.15 -9.52 23.00
CA GLN A 44 2.28 -9.17 21.58
C GLN A 44 1.06 -9.64 20.79
N LYS A 45 0.60 -10.88 21.01
CA LYS A 45 -0.62 -11.38 20.38
C LYS A 45 -1.80 -10.45 20.69
N PHE A 46 -2.01 -10.16 21.97
CA PHE A 46 -3.12 -9.31 22.40
C PHE A 46 -3.02 -7.89 21.82
N THR A 47 -1.86 -7.25 21.93
CA THR A 47 -1.69 -5.84 21.54
C THR A 47 -1.70 -5.64 20.03
N VAL A 48 -0.95 -6.48 19.30
CA VAL A 48 -0.72 -6.28 17.86
C VAL A 48 -1.79 -6.96 17.02
N LEU A 49 -2.19 -8.20 17.38
CA LEU A 49 -3.13 -8.98 16.57
C LEU A 49 -4.57 -8.75 17.00
N ASP A 50 -4.85 -8.76 18.30
CA ASP A 50 -6.24 -8.65 18.79
C ASP A 50 -6.71 -7.18 18.84
N LEU A 51 -5.84 -6.24 19.27
CA LEU A 51 -6.18 -4.80 19.35
C LEU A 51 -5.72 -3.98 18.14
N GLY A 52 -4.86 -4.50 17.26
CA GLY A 52 -4.33 -3.76 16.11
C GLY A 52 -3.45 -2.57 16.45
N MET A 53 -2.92 -2.52 17.67
CA MET A 53 -2.07 -1.43 18.16
C MET A 53 -0.58 -1.71 17.88
N VAL A 54 0.24 -0.67 17.95
CA VAL A 54 1.70 -0.81 17.85
C VAL A 54 2.28 -1.18 19.21
N LEU A 55 3.11 -2.22 19.27
CA LEU A 55 3.87 -2.63 20.46
C LEU A 55 5.38 -2.49 20.20
N LEU A 56 6.07 -1.75 21.06
CA LEU A 56 7.52 -1.53 20.98
C LEU A 56 8.20 -2.08 22.24
N PRO A 57 8.96 -3.19 22.15
CA PRO A 57 9.75 -3.68 23.27
C PRO A 57 11.00 -2.82 23.50
N VAL A 58 11.34 -2.60 24.76
CA VAL A 58 12.58 -1.92 25.20
C VAL A 58 13.25 -2.72 26.32
N THR A 59 14.57 -2.67 26.42
CA THR A 59 15.34 -3.39 27.45
C THR A 59 15.51 -2.59 28.73
N SER A 60 15.32 -1.27 28.66
CA SER A 60 15.46 -0.34 29.80
C SER A 60 14.72 0.97 29.55
N GLN A 61 14.51 1.74 30.63
CA GLN A 61 13.95 3.09 30.55
C GLN A 61 14.81 4.06 29.73
N MET A 62 16.13 3.83 29.68
CA MET A 62 17.01 4.66 28.86
C MET A 62 16.75 4.45 27.37
N GLU A 63 16.55 3.20 26.96
CA GLU A 63 16.13 2.89 25.59
C GLU A 63 14.73 3.45 25.30
N ALA A 64 13.82 3.35 26.26
CA ALA A 64 12.46 3.91 26.15
C ALA A 64 12.47 5.41 25.91
N SER A 65 13.29 6.18 26.63
CA SER A 65 13.32 7.63 26.45
C SER A 65 13.91 8.04 25.11
N CYS A 66 14.98 7.36 24.65
CA CYS A 66 15.53 7.57 23.31
C CYS A 66 14.51 7.26 22.22
N LEU A 67 13.78 6.16 22.37
CA LEU A 67 12.72 5.74 21.45
C LEU A 67 11.58 6.76 21.38
N ILE A 68 11.12 7.26 22.54
CA ILE A 68 10.06 8.28 22.60
C ILE A 68 10.50 9.56 21.90
N VAL A 69 11.74 10.01 22.11
CA VAL A 69 12.30 11.19 21.41
C VAL A 69 12.28 10.95 19.89
N GLN A 70 12.68 9.77 19.43
CA GLN A 70 12.65 9.43 18.01
C GLN A 70 11.23 9.42 17.44
N LEU A 71 10.24 8.90 18.19
CA LEU A 71 8.83 8.91 17.77
C LEU A 71 8.30 10.32 17.60
N VAL A 72 8.59 11.23 18.53
CA VAL A 72 8.21 12.64 18.41
C VAL A 72 8.86 13.31 17.21
N GLN A 73 10.15 13.02 16.98
CA GLN A 73 10.87 13.55 15.82
C GLN A 73 10.29 13.04 14.49
N GLU A 74 9.94 11.75 14.39
CA GLU A 74 9.31 11.20 13.19
C GLU A 74 7.90 11.76 12.98
N GLN A 75 7.10 11.90 14.03
CA GLN A 75 5.76 12.48 13.96
C GLN A 75 5.77 13.96 13.55
N SER A 76 6.82 14.69 13.94
CA SER A 76 6.99 16.12 13.61
C SER A 76 7.51 16.34 12.19
N LYS A 77 8.04 15.31 11.53
CA LYS A 77 8.52 15.40 10.14
C LYS A 77 7.33 15.29 9.19
N GLU A 78 7.44 15.98 8.06
CA GLU A 78 6.48 15.77 6.97
C GLU A 78 6.45 14.29 6.56
N PRO A 79 5.27 13.68 6.37
CA PRO A 79 5.16 12.27 5.93
C PRO A 79 5.90 11.98 4.62
N SER A 80 6.11 13.01 3.79
CA SER A 80 6.89 12.97 2.55
C SER A 80 8.36 12.62 2.75
N LYS A 81 8.92 12.81 3.95
CA LYS A 81 10.31 12.49 4.28
C LYS A 81 10.49 11.00 4.54
N ASN A 82 9.45 10.32 5.04
CA ASN A 82 9.47 8.88 5.25
C ASN A 82 9.52 8.16 3.89
N PRO A 83 10.61 7.43 3.57
CA PRO A 83 10.79 6.79 2.26
C PRO A 83 9.74 5.73 1.94
N PHE A 84 9.07 5.17 2.95
CA PHE A 84 7.99 4.20 2.79
C PHE A 84 6.63 4.87 2.49
N LEU A 85 6.45 6.12 2.91
CA LEU A 85 5.23 6.90 2.66
C LEU A 85 5.35 7.84 1.46
N LYS A 86 6.58 8.02 0.92
CA LYS A 86 6.77 8.68 -0.37
C LYS A 86 5.90 7.98 -1.40
N LYS A 87 4.85 8.66 -1.86
CA LYS A 87 4.12 8.26 -3.07
C LYS A 87 5.18 8.10 -4.15
N LYS A 88 5.46 6.85 -4.55
CA LYS A 88 6.34 6.55 -5.67
C LYS A 88 5.67 7.16 -6.90
N ARG A 89 5.95 8.45 -7.18
CA ARG A 89 5.81 8.99 -8.53
C ARG A 89 6.51 7.97 -9.40
N ALA A 90 5.79 7.37 -10.34
CA ALA A 90 6.22 6.20 -11.10
C ALA A 90 7.70 6.40 -11.50
N LEU A 91 8.60 5.70 -10.79
CA LEU A 91 10.05 5.85 -10.96
C LEU A 91 10.49 5.42 -12.37
N LEU A 92 9.59 4.71 -13.06
CA LEU A 92 9.70 4.33 -14.45
C LEU A 92 8.52 4.95 -15.21
N PRO A 93 8.76 5.57 -16.38
CA PRO A 93 7.69 5.97 -17.28
C PRO A 93 6.76 4.76 -17.52
N LEU A 94 5.44 4.98 -17.44
CA LEU A 94 4.43 3.93 -17.63
C LEU A 94 4.66 3.16 -18.93
N GLU A 95 5.04 3.87 -19.99
CA GLU A 95 5.43 3.32 -21.30
C GLU A 95 6.53 2.25 -21.22
N SER A 96 7.58 2.49 -20.41
CA SER A 96 8.67 1.52 -20.23
C SER A 96 8.20 0.26 -19.52
N CYS A 97 7.25 0.40 -18.57
CA CYS A 97 6.63 -0.74 -17.90
C CYS A 97 5.74 -1.53 -18.87
N LEU A 98 4.92 -0.84 -19.68
CA LEU A 98 4.07 -1.47 -20.70
C LEU A 98 4.91 -2.26 -21.70
N LEU A 99 5.98 -1.66 -22.23
CA LEU A 99 6.91 -2.33 -23.13
C LEU A 99 7.55 -3.56 -22.50
N ARG A 100 7.98 -3.49 -21.24
CA ARG A 100 8.54 -4.65 -20.52
C ARG A 100 7.52 -5.76 -20.34
N THR A 101 6.27 -5.42 -20.02
CA THR A 101 5.16 -6.38 -19.88
C THR A 101 4.90 -7.10 -21.20
N VAL A 102 4.82 -6.38 -22.32
CA VAL A 102 4.63 -6.98 -23.65
C VAL A 102 5.81 -7.85 -24.06
N GLN A 103 7.04 -7.51 -23.64
CA GLN A 103 8.23 -8.34 -23.85
C GLN A 103 8.25 -9.65 -23.05
N GLN A 104 7.37 -9.83 -22.06
CA GLN A 104 7.24 -11.12 -21.36
C GLN A 104 6.45 -12.15 -22.18
N ILE A 105 5.77 -11.73 -23.24
CA ILE A 105 4.99 -12.63 -24.08
C ILE A 105 5.97 -13.48 -24.93
N PRO A 106 5.82 -14.81 -24.96
CA PRO A 106 6.67 -15.69 -25.76
C PRO A 106 6.72 -15.25 -27.23
N GLY A 107 7.93 -15.14 -27.79
CA GLY A 107 8.14 -14.72 -29.18
C GLY A 107 8.06 -13.20 -29.43
N VAL A 108 7.75 -12.39 -28.41
CA VAL A 108 7.71 -10.92 -28.49
C VAL A 108 8.97 -10.31 -27.88
N GLY A 109 9.91 -9.89 -28.73
CA GLY A 109 11.14 -9.23 -28.32
C GLY A 109 11.06 -7.68 -28.32
N LYS A 110 12.20 -7.04 -28.08
CA LYS A 110 12.36 -5.57 -28.04
C LYS A 110 11.90 -4.82 -29.30
N VAL A 111 11.91 -5.49 -30.45
CA VAL A 111 11.50 -4.92 -31.74
C VAL A 111 9.99 -5.10 -31.98
N LYS A 112 9.44 -6.26 -31.59
CA LYS A 112 8.03 -6.59 -31.83
C LYS A 112 7.10 -5.93 -30.81
N ALA A 113 7.55 -5.76 -29.57
CA ALA A 113 6.79 -5.11 -28.51
C ALA A 113 6.30 -3.69 -28.87
N PRO A 114 7.16 -2.75 -29.32
CA PRO A 114 6.69 -1.42 -29.71
C PRO A 114 5.78 -1.44 -30.93
N LEU A 115 6.01 -2.32 -31.91
CA LEU A 115 5.15 -2.45 -33.09
C LEU A 115 3.75 -2.96 -32.73
N LEU A 116 3.66 -3.90 -31.79
CA LEU A 116 2.38 -4.38 -31.27
C LEU A 116 1.65 -3.27 -30.50
N LEU A 117 2.35 -2.51 -29.66
CA LEU A 117 1.75 -1.40 -28.91
C LEU A 117 1.35 -0.22 -29.80
N GLN A 118 2.00 0.00 -30.95
CA GLN A 118 1.56 0.99 -31.94
C GLN A 118 0.20 0.62 -32.56
N LYS A 119 -0.05 -0.67 -32.79
CA LYS A 119 -1.31 -1.15 -33.36
C LYS A 119 -2.39 -1.39 -32.30
N PHE A 120 -1.99 -1.83 -31.12
CA PHE A 120 -2.84 -2.12 -29.97
C PHE A 120 -2.35 -1.32 -28.75
N PRO A 121 -2.83 -0.08 -28.57
CA PRO A 121 -2.37 0.85 -27.52
C PRO A 121 -2.52 0.36 -26.07
N SER A 122 -3.24 -0.73 -25.83
CA SER A 122 -3.47 -1.28 -24.49
C SER A 122 -3.28 -2.80 -24.46
N ILE A 123 -2.88 -3.31 -23.29
CA ILE A 123 -2.76 -4.76 -23.06
C ILE A 123 -4.12 -5.46 -23.26
N GLN A 124 -5.22 -4.81 -22.92
CA GLN A 124 -6.58 -5.34 -23.13
C GLN A 124 -6.91 -5.49 -24.63
N GLN A 125 -6.54 -4.51 -25.46
CA GLN A 125 -6.74 -4.63 -26.91
C GLN A 125 -5.80 -5.69 -27.50
N LEU A 126 -4.57 -5.81 -26.98
CA LEU A 126 -3.64 -6.85 -27.40
C LEU A 126 -4.15 -8.26 -27.05
N SER A 127 -4.77 -8.44 -25.88
CA SER A 127 -5.30 -9.75 -25.45
C SER A 127 -6.54 -10.18 -26.25
N ASN A 128 -7.35 -9.22 -26.70
CA ASN A 128 -8.57 -9.47 -27.46
C ASN A 128 -8.36 -9.45 -28.99
N ALA A 129 -7.13 -9.18 -29.44
CA ALA A 129 -6.81 -9.11 -30.85
C ALA A 129 -6.91 -10.50 -31.51
N SER A 130 -7.48 -10.54 -32.72
CA SER A 130 -7.60 -11.78 -33.45
C SER A 130 -6.25 -12.22 -34.07
N ILE A 131 -6.07 -13.52 -34.29
CA ILE A 131 -4.87 -14.09 -34.94
C ILE A 131 -4.51 -13.37 -36.26
N PRO A 132 -5.44 -13.09 -37.21
CA PRO A 132 -5.07 -12.40 -38.44
C PRO A 132 -4.59 -10.95 -38.20
N GLU A 133 -5.15 -10.25 -37.22
CA GLU A 133 -4.73 -8.88 -36.90
C GLU A 133 -3.33 -8.84 -36.26
N LEU A 134 -3.01 -9.83 -35.42
CA LEU A 134 -1.67 -10.02 -34.85
C LEU A 134 -0.65 -10.42 -35.93
N ALA A 135 -1.04 -11.30 -36.86
CA ALA A 135 -0.16 -11.82 -37.90
C ALA A 135 0.36 -10.72 -38.85
N GLN A 136 -0.41 -9.65 -39.05
CA GLN A 136 0.02 -8.47 -39.83
C GLN A 136 1.25 -7.76 -39.23
N VAL A 137 1.51 -7.93 -37.92
CA VAL A 137 2.62 -7.25 -37.23
C VAL A 137 3.79 -8.20 -36.92
N VAL A 138 3.49 -9.44 -36.51
CA VAL A 138 4.53 -10.36 -35.99
C VAL A 138 4.70 -11.66 -36.78
N GLY A 139 3.86 -11.89 -37.81
CA GLY A 139 3.79 -13.12 -38.59
C GLY A 139 2.89 -14.19 -37.95
N GLN A 140 2.45 -15.17 -38.75
CA GLN A 140 1.45 -16.17 -38.35
C GLN A 140 1.88 -17.03 -37.14
N ALA A 141 3.11 -17.55 -37.14
CA ALA A 141 3.60 -18.41 -36.07
C ALA A 141 3.61 -17.69 -34.70
N VAL A 142 4.05 -16.43 -34.67
CA VAL A 142 4.10 -15.64 -33.43
C VAL A 142 2.71 -15.13 -33.03
N ALA A 143 1.85 -14.80 -34.00
CA ALA A 143 0.47 -14.43 -33.73
C ALA A 143 -0.32 -15.55 -33.03
N GLN A 144 -0.14 -16.80 -33.47
CA GLN A 144 -0.72 -17.97 -32.81
C GLN A 144 -0.19 -18.14 -31.39
N GLN A 145 1.13 -18.00 -31.18
CA GLN A 145 1.73 -18.08 -29.84
C GLN A 145 1.17 -17.01 -28.88
N ILE A 146 1.03 -15.77 -29.34
CA ILE A 146 0.45 -14.68 -28.53
C ILE A 146 -1.01 -14.97 -28.20
N HIS A 147 -1.81 -15.37 -29.18
CA HIS A 147 -3.22 -15.67 -28.95
C HIS A 147 -3.40 -16.86 -27.99
N THR A 148 -2.65 -17.94 -28.19
CA THR A 148 -2.63 -19.09 -27.28
C THR A 148 -2.19 -18.67 -25.87
N PHE A 149 -1.19 -17.79 -25.73
CA PHE A 149 -0.77 -17.28 -24.43
C PHE A 149 -1.90 -16.57 -23.66
N PHE A 150 -2.77 -15.82 -24.36
CA PHE A 150 -3.90 -15.12 -23.71
C PHE A 150 -5.14 -16.00 -23.51
N THR A 151 -5.40 -16.97 -24.39
CA THR A 151 -6.59 -17.84 -24.28
C THR A 151 -6.35 -19.13 -23.49
N TRP A 152 -5.09 -19.47 -23.20
CA TRP A 152 -4.77 -20.63 -22.38
C TRP A 152 -5.17 -20.36 -20.92
N SER A 153 -6.34 -20.86 -20.54
CA SER A 153 -6.74 -21.04 -19.14
C SER A 153 -6.28 -22.42 -18.68
N GLY A 154 -5.17 -22.46 -17.92
CA GLY A 154 -4.77 -23.65 -17.15
C GLY A 154 -5.36 -23.60 -15.76
#